data_AF-A0A6V8ECV8-F1
#
_entry.id   AF-A0A6V8ECV8-F1
#
_cell.length_a   1.000
_cell.length_b   1.000
_cell.length_c   1.000
_cell.angle_alpha   90.00
_cell.angle_beta   90.00
_cell.angle_gamma   90.00
#
_symmetry.space_group_name_H-M   'P 1'
#
loop_
_entity.id
_entity.type
_entity.pdbx_description
1 polymer ?
#
loop_
_entity_poly.entity_id
_entity_poly.type
_entity_poly.pdbx_seq_one_letter_code
_entity_poly.pdbx_strand_id
1 'polypeptide(L)'
;MPTTWVVDSNCFIHMGSMAQNNLIEDLSKSIPEGIFVTPGVHKEIKTVRFQRWKNKPNLLDKMLPILTTINIDDEQIRGLATQIGERAAPQDVDLSLMVLASKLAREGRDVTLVTDDFKMTTTSQKVNLGFSTCPPSTFLQRLSEIGPNACKSRFRSLSRRTRAAEMRYAISRVNEYDIQAKLTWMVDSLIDSKPQIKHQEPVNEKSSEQKLIRALRKFLLGGEPKKSHMKKLLGLPEICLPVKELDEYLQQISNNSSVVVSDTYADGIEKISSVLERIGIGLAPLNEDMAEIAHRAIAGHIYRMETCLAMLAKLNGNLMSARLHLSRALHHATLI
;
A
#
# COMPACT_ATOMS: atom_id res chain seq x y z
N MET A 1 -16.66 11.12 13.15
CA MET A 1 -16.22 12.52 12.95
C MET A 1 -15.25 12.55 11.77
N PRO A 2 -15.09 13.68 11.05
CA PRO A 2 -14.06 13.77 10.02
C PRO A 2 -12.67 13.59 10.67
N THR A 3 -11.83 12.77 10.05
CA THR A 3 -10.46 12.54 10.54
C THR A 3 -9.60 13.77 10.30
N THR A 4 -8.91 14.23 11.34
CA THR A 4 -7.90 15.29 11.29
C THR A 4 -6.55 14.69 10.90
N TRP A 5 -5.91 15.24 9.87
CA TRP A 5 -4.65 14.72 9.33
C TRP A 5 -3.48 15.59 9.79
N VAL A 6 -2.59 15.02 10.60
CA VAL A 6 -1.27 15.58 10.88
C VAL A 6 -0.29 14.89 9.94
N VAL A 7 0.52 15.63 9.19
CA VAL A 7 1.31 15.04 8.09
C VAL A 7 2.78 15.39 8.19
N ASP A 8 3.62 14.37 8.10
CA ASP A 8 5.08 14.50 8.07
C ASP A 8 5.63 14.89 6.68
N SER A 9 6.84 15.46 6.68
CA SER A 9 7.64 15.86 5.53
C SER A 9 7.80 14.77 4.47
N ASN A 10 7.98 13.50 4.85
CA ASN A 10 8.16 12.42 3.88
C ASN A 10 6.93 12.23 2.97
N CYS A 11 5.73 12.48 3.50
CA CYS A 11 4.50 12.45 2.71
C CYS A 11 4.55 13.53 1.60
N PHE A 12 4.94 14.75 1.95
CA PHE A 12 5.09 15.85 0.99
C PHE A 12 6.18 15.58 -0.04
N ILE A 13 7.32 15.00 0.37
CA ILE A 13 8.40 14.61 -0.55
C ILE A 13 7.90 13.60 -1.60
N HIS A 14 7.13 12.60 -1.18
CA HIS A 14 6.49 11.66 -2.10
C HIS A 14 5.50 12.36 -3.05
N MET A 15 4.67 13.27 -2.54
CA MET A 15 3.77 14.06 -3.38
C MET A 15 4.53 14.91 -4.39
N GLY A 16 5.60 15.59 -4.00
CA GLY A 16 6.45 16.40 -4.89
C GLY A 16 7.07 15.56 -6.00
N SER A 17 7.54 14.36 -5.69
CA SER A 17 8.12 13.45 -6.68
C SER A 17 7.09 12.89 -7.68
N MET A 18 5.86 12.61 -7.23
CA MET A 18 4.95 11.71 -7.96
C MET A 18 3.61 12.31 -8.37
N ALA A 19 3.15 13.41 -7.76
CA ALA A 19 1.81 13.91 -7.99
C ALA A 19 1.65 14.64 -9.34
N GLN A 20 0.42 14.64 -9.87
CA GLN A 20 0.04 15.40 -11.06
C GLN A 20 -0.44 16.81 -10.66
N ASN A 21 -0.60 17.69 -11.66
CA ASN A 21 -0.96 19.11 -11.49
C ASN A 21 -2.28 19.37 -10.74
N ASN A 22 -3.17 18.38 -10.68
CA ASN A 22 -4.47 18.53 -10.02
C ASN A 22 -4.42 18.23 -8.50
N LEU A 23 -3.26 17.88 -7.94
CA LEU A 23 -3.15 17.43 -6.55
C LEU A 23 -3.76 18.43 -5.56
N ILE A 24 -3.45 19.71 -5.68
CA ILE A 24 -3.87 20.73 -4.70
C ILE A 24 -5.39 20.85 -4.66
N GLU A 25 -6.02 20.86 -5.84
CA GLU A 25 -7.47 20.85 -5.98
C GLU A 25 -8.09 19.56 -5.44
N ASP A 26 -7.45 18.42 -5.69
CA ASP A 26 -7.91 17.13 -5.20
C ASP A 26 -7.87 17.06 -3.67
N LEU A 27 -6.80 17.60 -3.06
CA LEU A 27 -6.61 17.65 -1.60
C LEU A 27 -7.60 18.63 -0.95
N SER A 28 -7.77 19.84 -1.48
CA SER A 28 -8.69 20.82 -0.91
C SER A 28 -10.15 20.33 -0.90
N LYS A 29 -10.55 19.57 -1.94
CA LYS A 29 -11.88 18.94 -2.00
C LYS A 29 -12.04 17.76 -1.07
N SER A 30 -10.95 17.04 -0.75
CA SER A 30 -11.01 15.81 0.05
C SER A 30 -10.72 16.06 1.53
N ILE A 31 -10.10 17.18 1.85
CA ILE A 31 -9.73 17.59 3.22
C ILE A 31 -10.08 19.08 3.40
N PRO A 32 -11.36 19.42 3.64
CA PRO A 32 -11.79 20.82 3.76
C PRO A 32 -11.13 21.59 4.90
N GLU A 33 -10.81 20.91 6.01
CA GLU A 33 -10.10 21.50 7.17
C GLU A 33 -8.59 21.68 6.93
N GLY A 34 -8.09 21.23 5.77
CA GLY A 34 -6.68 21.23 5.45
C GLY A 34 -5.86 20.19 6.21
N ILE A 35 -4.55 20.32 6.07
CA ILE A 35 -3.55 19.41 6.63
C ILE A 35 -2.80 20.13 7.74
N PHE A 36 -2.71 19.51 8.91
CA PHE A 36 -2.01 20.06 10.07
C PHE A 36 -0.53 19.69 10.06
N VAL A 37 0.34 20.66 10.30
CA VAL A 37 1.80 20.50 10.33
C VAL A 37 2.44 21.38 11.40
N THR A 38 3.70 21.13 11.72
CA THR A 38 4.53 22.03 12.52
C THR A 38 5.50 22.83 11.61
N PRO A 39 6.09 23.93 12.08
CA PRO A 39 7.06 24.70 11.30
C PRO A 39 8.30 23.92 10.87
N GLY A 40 8.65 22.84 11.59
CA GLY A 40 9.75 21.94 11.23
C GLY A 40 9.57 21.36 9.83
N VAL A 41 8.35 20.92 9.51
CA VAL A 41 7.99 20.38 8.19
C VAL A 41 8.26 21.39 7.08
N HIS A 42 7.96 22.66 7.29
CA HIS A 42 8.21 23.71 6.29
C HIS A 42 9.70 23.84 5.96
N LYS A 43 10.58 23.68 6.95
CA LYS A 43 12.04 23.74 6.75
C LYS A 43 12.53 22.57 5.92
N GLU A 44 12.03 21.37 6.21
CA GLU A 44 12.43 20.14 5.54
C GLU A 44 11.97 20.08 4.08
N ILE A 45 10.77 20.60 3.78
CA ILE A 45 10.21 20.58 2.42
C ILE A 45 10.50 21.84 1.60
N LYS A 46 11.24 22.81 2.18
CA LYS A 46 11.47 24.15 1.58
C LYS A 46 12.01 24.11 0.15
N THR A 47 12.86 23.13 -0.16
CA THR A 47 13.52 22.99 -1.48
C THR A 47 12.82 21.98 -2.39
N VAL A 48 11.81 21.28 -1.89
CA VAL A 48 11.09 20.24 -2.64
C VAL A 48 10.29 20.88 -3.77
N ARG A 49 10.33 20.25 -4.95
CA ARG A 49 9.63 20.70 -6.16
C ARG A 49 8.74 19.61 -6.72
N PHE A 50 7.65 20.01 -7.36
CA PHE A 50 6.79 19.08 -8.10
C PHE A 50 7.46 18.60 -9.39
N GLN A 51 8.06 17.41 -9.37
CA GLN A 51 8.90 16.91 -10.47
C GLN A 51 8.13 16.61 -11.75
N ARG A 52 6.83 16.26 -11.63
CA ARG A 52 5.97 15.92 -12.78
C ARG A 52 5.18 17.09 -13.33
N TRP A 53 5.25 18.26 -12.70
CA TRP A 53 4.55 19.45 -13.15
C TRP A 53 5.42 20.23 -14.14
N LYS A 54 4.77 20.92 -15.08
CA LYS A 54 5.47 21.87 -15.95
C LYS A 54 6.14 22.95 -15.07
N ASN A 55 7.38 23.32 -15.42
CA ASN A 55 8.21 24.30 -14.71
C ASN A 55 8.63 23.92 -13.27
N LYS A 56 8.28 22.71 -12.80
CA LYS A 56 8.67 22.17 -11.48
C LYS A 56 8.58 23.20 -10.36
N PRO A 57 7.37 23.75 -10.09
CA PRO A 57 7.18 24.76 -9.06
C PRO A 57 7.58 24.19 -7.69
N ASN A 58 7.93 25.09 -6.78
CA ASN A 58 8.16 24.75 -5.39
C ASN A 58 6.90 24.11 -4.78
N LEU A 59 7.07 23.03 -4.02
CA LEU A 59 5.98 22.30 -3.41
C LEU A 59 5.33 23.11 -2.29
N LEU A 60 6.13 23.67 -1.38
CA LEU A 60 5.64 24.41 -0.23
C LEU A 60 4.76 25.58 -0.69
N ASP A 61 5.23 26.36 -1.67
CA ASP A 61 4.48 27.51 -2.22
C ASP A 61 3.08 27.13 -2.73
N LYS A 62 2.92 25.92 -3.26
CA LYS A 62 1.63 25.42 -3.77
C LYS A 62 0.76 24.77 -2.70
N MET A 63 1.37 24.22 -1.66
CA MET A 63 0.67 23.55 -0.55
C MET A 63 0.22 24.54 0.52
N LEU A 64 0.88 25.69 0.69
CA LEU A 64 0.57 26.70 1.71
C LEU A 64 -0.94 26.97 1.92
N PRO A 65 -1.79 27.11 0.88
CA PRO A 65 -3.21 27.38 1.06
C PRO A 65 -4.01 26.27 1.75
N ILE A 66 -3.47 25.05 1.82
CA ILE A 66 -4.13 23.89 2.44
C ILE A 66 -3.40 23.42 3.71
N LEU A 67 -2.36 24.13 4.16
CA LEU A 67 -1.62 23.82 5.37
C LEU A 67 -2.09 24.68 6.54
N THR A 68 -2.37 24.02 7.66
CA THR A 68 -2.58 24.66 8.96
C THR A 68 -1.35 24.41 9.82
N THR A 69 -0.50 25.41 9.94
CA THR A 69 0.74 25.32 10.72
C THR A 69 0.49 25.69 12.19
N ILE A 70 0.83 24.79 13.11
CA ILE A 70 0.72 25.02 14.55
C ILE A 70 2.10 24.97 15.17
N ASN A 71 2.48 26.04 15.88
CA ASN A 71 3.69 26.08 16.67
C ASN A 71 3.53 25.23 17.93
N ILE A 72 4.59 24.49 18.26
CA ILE A 72 4.68 23.66 19.46
C ILE A 72 5.82 24.20 20.30
N ASP A 73 5.57 24.36 21.59
CA ASP A 73 6.57 24.89 22.52
C ASP A 73 7.66 23.84 22.79
N ASP A 74 8.92 24.28 22.85
CA ASP A 74 10.06 23.39 23.08
C ASP A 74 9.96 22.59 24.39
N GLU A 75 9.28 23.14 25.40
CA GLU A 75 9.00 22.43 26.65
C GLU A 75 8.10 21.21 26.44
N GLN A 76 7.12 21.30 25.53
CA GLN A 76 6.23 20.19 25.22
C GLN A 76 6.98 19.09 24.45
N ILE A 77 7.89 19.48 23.56
CA ILE A 77 8.76 18.57 22.81
C ILE A 77 9.67 17.81 23.79
N ARG A 78 10.35 18.54 24.69
CA ARG A 78 11.21 17.95 25.74
C ARG A 78 10.42 17.05 26.69
N GLY A 79 9.21 17.47 27.07
CA GLY A 79 8.32 16.68 27.93
C GLY A 79 7.97 15.33 27.30
N LEU A 80 7.61 15.31 26.01
CA LEU A 80 7.34 14.07 25.29
C LEU A 80 8.60 13.22 25.12
N ALA A 81 9.75 13.82 24.78
CA ALA A 81 11.03 13.10 24.68
C ALA A 81 11.40 12.40 25.99
N THR A 82 11.19 13.06 27.14
CA THR A 82 11.44 12.51 28.48
C THR A 82 10.50 11.33 28.76
N GLN A 83 9.22 11.45 28.40
CA GLN A 83 8.21 10.41 28.59
C GLN A 83 8.49 9.16 27.75
N ILE A 84 9.06 9.32 26.56
CA ILE A 84 9.49 8.23 25.66
C ILE A 84 10.82 7.61 26.10
N GLY A 85 11.67 8.41 26.75
CA GLY A 85 13.06 8.11 27.08
C GLY A 85 14.01 8.68 26.00
N GLU A 86 14.97 9.52 26.41
CA GLU A 86 15.81 10.33 25.50
C GLU A 86 16.56 9.51 24.44
N ARG A 87 16.98 8.28 24.74
CA ARG A 87 17.66 7.39 23.77
C ARG A 87 16.73 6.74 22.75
N ALA A 88 15.43 6.74 23.00
CA ALA A 88 14.39 6.18 22.13
C ALA A 88 13.59 7.26 21.38
N ALA A 89 13.86 8.54 21.66
CA ALA A 89 13.13 9.66 21.09
C ALA A 89 13.45 9.85 19.58
N PRO A 90 12.43 10.09 18.74
CA PRO A 90 12.58 10.55 17.35
C PRO A 90 13.25 11.93 17.24
N GLN A 91 13.42 12.44 16.01
CA GLN A 91 13.99 13.78 15.80
C GLN A 91 13.05 14.87 16.34
N ASP A 92 13.56 16.09 16.57
CA ASP A 92 12.77 17.20 17.12
C ASP A 92 11.54 17.53 16.26
N VAL A 93 11.64 17.42 14.93
CA VAL A 93 10.51 17.62 14.01
C VAL A 93 9.47 16.52 14.20
N ASP A 94 9.88 15.26 14.25
CA ASP A 94 9.00 14.11 14.51
C ASP A 94 8.28 14.25 15.85
N LEU A 95 9.02 14.59 16.91
CA LEU A 95 8.47 14.83 18.24
C LEU A 95 7.46 15.98 18.22
N SER A 96 7.75 17.07 17.52
CA SER A 96 6.81 18.20 17.39
C SER A 96 5.50 17.77 16.72
N LEU A 97 5.56 16.91 15.69
CA LEU A 97 4.37 16.37 15.03
C LEU A 97 3.58 15.42 15.94
N MET A 98 4.27 14.61 16.76
CA MET A 98 3.62 13.74 17.74
C MET A 98 2.95 14.54 18.86
N VAL A 99 3.57 15.61 19.34
CA VAL A 99 2.97 16.54 20.32
C VAL A 99 1.73 17.20 19.72
N LEU A 100 1.83 17.69 18.47
CA LEU A 100 0.69 18.27 17.75
C LEU A 100 -0.46 17.29 17.63
N ALA A 101 -0.19 16.05 17.18
CA ALA A 101 -1.21 15.02 17.05
C ALA A 101 -1.87 14.67 18.40
N SER A 102 -1.09 14.52 19.46
CA SER A 102 -1.59 14.26 20.81
C SER A 102 -2.40 15.43 21.38
N LYS A 103 -2.02 16.67 21.08
CA LYS A 103 -2.78 17.87 21.48
C LYS A 103 -4.16 17.88 20.83
N LEU A 104 -4.22 17.69 19.51
CA LEU A 104 -5.48 17.65 18.76
C LEU A 104 -6.37 16.47 19.19
N ALA A 105 -5.79 15.32 19.52
CA ALA A 105 -6.54 14.17 20.04
C ALA A 105 -7.16 14.47 21.41
N ARG A 106 -6.43 15.16 22.30
CA ARG A 106 -6.94 15.61 23.61
C ARG A 106 -8.04 16.66 23.50
N GLU A 107 -8.09 17.42 22.41
CA GLU A 107 -9.21 18.30 22.06
C GLU A 107 -10.45 17.52 21.58
N GLY A 108 -10.41 16.19 21.54
CA GLY A 108 -11.52 15.31 21.15
C GLY A 108 -11.61 15.04 19.65
N ARG A 109 -10.59 15.38 18.87
CA ARG A 109 -10.56 15.10 17.42
C ARG A 109 -10.13 13.66 17.14
N ASP A 110 -10.65 13.08 16.06
CA ASP A 110 -10.15 11.82 15.50
C ASP A 110 -8.88 12.10 14.69
N VAL A 111 -7.70 11.89 15.30
CA VAL A 111 -6.41 12.28 14.70
C VAL A 111 -5.69 11.08 14.10
N THR A 112 -5.25 11.23 12.86
CA THR A 112 -4.27 10.32 12.23
C THR A 112 -3.00 11.07 11.85
N LEU A 113 -1.86 10.61 12.36
CA LEU A 113 -0.53 11.07 11.99
C LEU A 113 0.00 10.27 10.79
N VAL A 114 0.29 10.96 9.69
CA VAL A 114 0.77 10.37 8.44
C VAL A 114 2.29 10.42 8.42
N THR A 115 2.94 9.27 8.57
CA THR A 115 4.39 9.12 8.63
C THR A 115 4.81 7.74 8.12
N ASP A 116 5.96 7.65 7.44
CA ASP A 116 6.58 6.38 7.05
C ASP A 116 7.64 5.90 8.07
N ASP A 117 7.88 6.67 9.14
CA ASP A 117 8.75 6.29 10.24
C ASP A 117 8.01 5.40 11.25
N PHE A 118 8.41 4.13 11.25
CA PHE A 118 7.89 3.10 12.14
C PHE A 118 8.16 3.40 13.63
N LYS A 119 9.20 4.19 13.95
CA LYS A 119 9.49 4.58 15.33
C LYS A 119 8.38 5.46 15.90
N MET A 120 7.82 6.38 15.12
CA MET A 120 6.73 7.25 15.58
C MET A 120 5.46 6.43 15.91
N THR A 121 5.16 5.42 15.10
CA THR A 121 4.05 4.48 15.34
C THR A 121 4.21 3.70 16.64
N THR A 122 5.34 3.01 16.79
CA THR A 122 5.59 2.17 17.98
C THR A 122 5.65 3.02 19.25
N THR A 123 6.18 4.24 19.16
CA THR A 123 6.23 5.18 20.27
C THR A 123 4.85 5.68 20.67
N SER A 124 3.99 6.04 19.70
CA SER A 124 2.60 6.44 19.99
C SER A 124 1.83 5.34 20.71
N GLN A 125 1.99 4.09 20.28
CA GLN A 125 1.33 2.93 20.91
C GLN A 125 1.86 2.65 22.32
N LYS A 126 3.18 2.71 22.52
CA LYS A 126 3.81 2.48 23.84
C LYS A 126 3.36 3.51 24.88
N VAL A 127 3.23 4.77 24.48
CA VAL A 127 2.92 5.89 25.37
C VAL A 127 1.43 6.24 25.36
N ASN A 128 0.63 5.53 24.57
CA ASN A 128 -0.82 5.70 24.39
C ASN A 128 -1.24 7.16 24.17
N LEU A 129 -0.68 7.80 23.14
CA LEU A 129 -0.83 9.25 22.90
C LEU A 129 -2.21 9.67 22.33
N GLY A 130 -3.14 8.73 22.16
CA GLY A 130 -4.52 9.00 21.77
C GLY A 130 -4.75 9.29 20.28
N PHE A 131 -3.73 9.13 19.44
CA PHE A 131 -3.86 9.27 17.98
C PHE A 131 -3.42 7.99 17.26
N SER A 132 -3.95 7.77 16.05
CA SER A 132 -3.53 6.67 15.18
C SER A 132 -2.44 7.12 14.21
N THR A 133 -1.70 6.18 13.63
CA THR A 133 -0.68 6.49 12.60
C THR A 133 -0.94 5.69 11.33
N CYS A 134 -0.61 6.24 10.17
CA CYS A 134 -0.59 5.48 8.92
C CYS A 134 0.51 5.96 7.96
N PRO A 135 0.99 5.10 7.04
CA PRO A 135 1.96 5.52 6.04
C PRO A 135 1.33 6.46 4.99
N PRO A 136 2.14 7.33 4.34
CA PRO A 136 1.71 8.19 3.24
C PRO A 136 0.88 7.48 2.16
N SER A 137 1.23 6.25 1.79
CA SER A 137 0.45 5.49 0.81
C SER A 137 -0.95 5.12 1.30
N THR A 138 -1.12 4.79 2.58
CA THR A 138 -2.42 4.50 3.20
C THR A 138 -3.25 5.77 3.35
N PHE A 139 -2.64 6.90 3.73
CA PHE A 139 -3.30 8.20 3.73
C PHE A 139 -3.92 8.51 2.36
N LEU A 140 -3.14 8.41 1.29
CA LEU A 140 -3.62 8.63 -0.08
C LEU A 140 -4.69 7.62 -0.50
N GLN A 141 -4.62 6.38 -0.01
CA GLN A 141 -5.67 5.37 -0.25
C GLN A 141 -6.98 5.76 0.43
N ARG A 142 -6.95 6.18 1.70
CA ARG A 142 -8.11 6.67 2.46
C ARG A 142 -8.73 7.90 1.79
N LEU A 143 -7.91 8.85 1.30
CA LEU A 143 -8.41 9.98 0.50
C LEU A 143 -9.16 9.54 -0.76
N SER A 144 -8.76 8.41 -1.36
CA SER A 144 -9.48 7.86 -2.52
C SER A 144 -10.83 7.24 -2.19
N GLU A 145 -11.09 6.99 -0.90
CA GLU A 145 -12.35 6.41 -0.42
C GLU A 145 -13.32 7.51 0.01
N ILE A 146 -12.81 8.52 0.74
CA ILE A 146 -13.62 9.63 1.25
C ILE A 146 -13.77 10.78 0.25
N GLY A 147 -12.82 10.97 -0.66
CA GLY A 147 -12.81 12.09 -1.60
C GLY A 147 -13.84 11.97 -2.73
N PRO A 148 -14.14 13.07 -3.46
CA PRO A 148 -15.07 13.05 -4.58
C PRO A 148 -14.68 12.06 -5.68
N ASN A 149 -15.67 11.48 -6.37
CA ASN A 149 -15.45 10.45 -7.40
C ASN A 149 -14.41 10.84 -8.47
N ALA A 150 -14.36 12.13 -8.84
CA ALA A 150 -13.42 12.65 -9.83
C ALA A 150 -11.94 12.51 -9.42
N CYS A 151 -11.64 12.44 -8.12
CA CYS A 151 -10.27 12.42 -7.57
C CYS A 151 -9.79 11.01 -7.19
N LYS A 152 -10.72 10.05 -7.02
CA LYS A 152 -10.42 8.70 -6.51
C LYS A 152 -9.36 7.95 -7.31
N SER A 153 -9.47 7.96 -8.64
CA SER A 153 -8.52 7.24 -9.51
C SER A 153 -7.10 7.82 -9.42
N ARG A 154 -6.98 9.15 -9.29
CA ARG A 154 -5.71 9.86 -9.13
C ARG A 154 -5.08 9.55 -7.77
N PHE A 155 -5.85 9.58 -6.68
CA PHE A 155 -5.38 9.19 -5.35
C PHE A 155 -4.95 7.73 -5.27
N ARG A 156 -5.72 6.79 -5.84
CA ARG A 156 -5.31 5.37 -5.92
C ARG A 156 -4.00 5.18 -6.69
N SER A 157 -3.84 5.90 -7.79
CA SER A 157 -2.61 5.87 -8.59
C SER A 157 -1.42 6.46 -7.85
N LEU A 158 -1.61 7.54 -7.10
CA LEU A 158 -0.57 8.13 -6.26
C LEU A 158 -0.22 7.20 -5.09
N SER A 159 -1.22 6.69 -4.37
CA SER A 159 -1.08 5.71 -3.28
C SER A 159 -0.23 4.51 -3.71
N ARG A 160 -0.52 3.86 -4.84
CA ARG A 160 0.26 2.72 -5.33
C ARG A 160 1.73 3.07 -5.59
N ARG A 161 1.99 4.24 -6.18
CA ARG A 161 3.36 4.68 -6.50
C ARG A 161 4.14 5.05 -5.25
N THR A 162 3.49 5.73 -4.30
CA THR A 162 4.04 6.05 -2.98
C THR A 162 4.36 4.76 -2.22
N ARG A 163 3.44 3.79 -2.19
CA ARG A 163 3.65 2.48 -1.56
C ARG A 163 4.88 1.77 -2.10
N ALA A 164 5.01 1.73 -3.42
CA ALA A 164 6.17 1.12 -4.05
C ALA A 164 7.48 1.84 -3.66
N ALA A 165 7.47 3.15 -3.43
CA ALA A 165 8.63 3.90 -2.95
C ALA A 165 8.94 3.62 -1.48
N GLU A 166 7.93 3.65 -0.61
CA GLU A 166 8.05 3.32 0.82
C GLU A 166 8.62 1.92 1.01
N MET A 167 8.09 0.93 0.27
CA MET A 167 8.58 -0.46 0.33
C MET A 167 10.02 -0.58 -0.16
N ARG A 168 10.37 0.07 -1.30
CA ARG A 168 11.76 0.06 -1.79
C ARG A 168 12.72 0.67 -0.78
N TYR A 169 12.34 1.78 -0.16
CA TYR A 169 13.16 2.44 0.86
C TYR A 169 13.30 1.58 2.12
N ALA A 170 12.21 0.97 2.58
CA ALA A 170 12.24 0.03 3.70
C ALA A 170 13.21 -1.11 3.42
N ILE A 171 13.10 -1.76 2.26
CA ILE A 171 13.97 -2.87 1.84
C ILE A 171 15.43 -2.45 1.73
N SER A 172 15.71 -1.24 1.21
CA SER A 172 17.09 -0.75 1.10
C SER A 172 17.81 -0.64 2.45
N ARG A 173 17.07 -0.62 3.55
CA ARG A 173 17.55 -0.50 4.93
C ARG A 173 17.36 -1.78 5.74
N VAL A 174 17.39 -2.95 5.09
CA VAL A 174 17.20 -4.28 5.71
C VAL A 174 18.12 -4.61 6.86
N ASN A 175 19.28 -3.97 6.92
CA ASN A 175 20.25 -4.18 7.98
C ASN A 175 20.09 -3.16 9.14
N GLU A 176 19.20 -2.18 9.05
CA GLU A 176 19.09 -1.08 10.02
C GLU A 176 17.95 -1.26 11.03
N TYR A 177 16.88 -1.99 10.68
CA TYR A 177 15.72 -2.21 11.57
C TYR A 177 14.91 -3.44 11.17
N ASP A 178 13.99 -3.85 12.05
CA ASP A 178 13.05 -4.95 11.80
C ASP A 178 12.07 -4.60 10.67
N ILE A 179 12.47 -4.92 9.44
CA ILE A 179 11.66 -4.75 8.24
C ILE A 179 10.36 -5.54 8.32
N GLN A 180 10.35 -6.71 8.97
CA GLN A 180 9.15 -7.55 9.02
C GLN A 180 8.06 -6.81 9.80
N ALA A 181 8.39 -6.26 10.97
CA ALA A 181 7.48 -5.44 11.74
C ALA A 181 6.96 -4.23 10.93
N LYS A 182 7.83 -3.56 10.17
CA LYS A 182 7.44 -2.42 9.33
C LYS A 182 6.51 -2.82 8.17
N LEU A 183 6.82 -3.91 7.45
CA LEU A 183 6.00 -4.39 6.34
C LEU A 183 4.65 -4.91 6.83
N THR A 184 4.63 -5.67 7.94
CA THR A 184 3.39 -6.11 8.58
C THR A 184 2.54 -4.91 8.96
N TRP A 185 3.10 -3.89 9.61
CA TRP A 185 2.36 -2.67 9.94
C TRP A 185 1.81 -1.92 8.71
N MET A 186 2.58 -1.82 7.62
CA MET A 186 2.09 -1.24 6.37
C MET A 186 0.91 -2.02 5.78
N VAL A 187 0.95 -3.36 5.88
CA VAL A 187 -0.14 -4.25 5.42
C VAL A 187 -1.36 -4.13 6.34
N ASP A 188 -1.19 -4.18 7.66
CA ASP A 188 -2.27 -4.05 8.63
C ASP A 188 -2.99 -2.72 8.48
N SER A 189 -2.24 -1.63 8.29
CA SER A 189 -2.78 -0.29 8.02
C SER A 189 -3.67 -0.24 6.75
N LEU A 190 -3.42 -1.14 5.79
CA LEU A 190 -4.23 -1.30 4.58
C LEU A 190 -5.40 -2.27 4.75
N ILE A 191 -5.26 -3.28 5.61
CA ILE A 191 -6.32 -4.25 5.91
C ILE A 191 -7.40 -3.61 6.79
N ASP A 192 -7.03 -2.75 7.74
CA ASP A 192 -7.99 -1.97 8.54
C ASP A 192 -8.86 -1.05 7.67
N SER A 193 -8.40 -0.67 6.47
CA SER A 193 -9.23 -0.05 5.42
C SER A 193 -10.02 -1.08 4.60
N LYS A 194 -10.79 -1.96 5.26
CA LYS A 194 -11.58 -3.01 4.58
C LYS A 194 -12.58 -2.40 3.58
N PRO A 195 -12.56 -2.82 2.30
CA PRO A 195 -13.46 -2.31 1.26
C PRO A 195 -14.81 -3.07 1.20
N GLN A 196 -15.90 -2.33 1.00
CA GLN A 196 -17.06 -2.86 0.27
C GLN A 196 -16.73 -2.90 -1.23
N ILE A 197 -16.87 -4.08 -1.83
CA ILE A 197 -16.73 -4.31 -3.26
C ILE A 197 -17.88 -3.59 -3.98
N LYS A 198 -17.61 -2.51 -4.72
CA LYS A 198 -18.53 -1.99 -5.74
C LYS A 198 -17.79 -1.67 -7.05
N HIS A 199 -18.47 -2.05 -8.14
CA HIS A 199 -18.03 -2.08 -9.53
C HIS A 199 -17.22 -0.85 -9.99
N GLN A 200 -16.09 -1.10 -10.66
CA GLN A 200 -15.27 -0.08 -11.32
C GLN A 200 -15.82 0.24 -12.72
N GLU A 201 -16.07 1.52 -13.00
CA GLU A 201 -16.26 2.06 -14.35
C GLU A 201 -14.91 2.20 -15.10
N PRO A 202 -14.92 2.15 -16.45
CA PRO A 202 -13.70 1.99 -17.24
C PRO A 202 -12.88 3.29 -17.34
N VAL A 203 -11.63 3.21 -16.87
CA VAL A 203 -10.61 4.26 -17.05
C VAL A 203 -10.07 4.22 -18.49
N ASN A 204 -9.92 5.37 -19.12
CA ASN A 204 -9.35 5.52 -20.47
C ASN A 204 -7.85 5.09 -20.47
N GLU A 205 -7.53 4.00 -21.17
CA GLU A 205 -6.24 3.27 -21.10
C GLU A 205 -5.31 3.56 -22.28
N LYS A 206 -3.99 3.66 -22.00
CA LYS A 206 -2.95 4.08 -22.94
C LYS A 206 -2.23 2.95 -23.71
N SER A 207 -2.50 1.66 -23.46
CA SER A 207 -1.94 0.54 -24.25
C SER A 207 -2.98 -0.57 -24.46
N SER A 208 -2.94 -1.23 -25.63
CA SER A 208 -3.80 -2.37 -25.96
C SER A 208 -3.60 -3.56 -25.03
N GLU A 209 -2.39 -3.81 -24.54
CA GLU A 209 -2.06 -4.94 -23.66
C GLU A 209 -2.68 -4.79 -22.27
N GLN A 210 -2.72 -3.58 -21.72
CA GLN A 210 -3.36 -3.32 -20.41
C GLN A 210 -4.84 -3.70 -20.44
N LYS A 211 -5.51 -3.47 -21.58
CA LYS A 211 -6.91 -3.84 -21.80
C LYS A 211 -7.10 -5.36 -21.83
N LEU A 212 -6.12 -6.08 -22.39
CA LEU A 212 -6.12 -7.55 -22.46
C LEU A 212 -5.83 -8.16 -21.08
N ILE A 213 -4.83 -7.65 -20.35
CA ILE A 213 -4.54 -8.07 -18.96
C ILE A 213 -5.78 -7.89 -18.08
N ARG A 214 -6.45 -6.72 -18.14
CA ARG A 214 -7.67 -6.47 -17.37
C ARG A 214 -8.82 -7.39 -17.78
N ALA A 215 -8.98 -7.64 -19.08
CA ALA A 215 -10.01 -8.55 -19.56
C ALA A 215 -9.78 -9.98 -19.05
N LEU A 216 -8.54 -10.47 -19.12
CA LEU A 216 -8.17 -11.79 -18.62
C LEU A 216 -8.35 -11.88 -17.10
N ARG A 217 -7.88 -10.89 -16.32
CA ARG A 217 -8.14 -10.82 -14.87
C ARG A 217 -9.62 -10.85 -14.55
N LYS A 218 -10.44 -10.09 -15.27
CA LYS A 218 -11.90 -10.08 -15.07
C LYS A 218 -12.51 -11.47 -15.30
N PHE A 219 -12.08 -12.18 -16.33
CA PHE A 219 -12.50 -13.56 -16.61
C PHE A 219 -12.09 -14.54 -15.50
N LEU A 220 -10.84 -14.44 -15.04
CA LEU A 220 -10.30 -15.26 -13.95
C LEU A 220 -10.96 -14.98 -12.60
N LEU A 221 -11.59 -13.82 -12.43
CA LEU A 221 -12.42 -13.49 -11.27
C LEU A 221 -13.91 -13.83 -11.46
N GLY A 222 -14.28 -14.51 -12.57
CA GLY A 222 -15.65 -14.93 -12.84
C GLY A 222 -16.56 -13.85 -13.44
N GLY A 223 -16.01 -12.69 -13.82
CA GLY A 223 -16.77 -11.65 -14.52
C GLY A 223 -16.74 -11.81 -16.04
N GLU A 224 -17.66 -11.14 -16.73
CA GLU A 224 -17.76 -11.17 -18.20
C GLU A 224 -16.96 -10.04 -18.88
N PRO A 225 -15.86 -10.32 -19.59
CA PRO A 225 -15.09 -9.31 -20.31
C PRO A 225 -15.66 -9.03 -21.71
N LYS A 226 -15.22 -7.94 -22.35
CA LYS A 226 -15.64 -7.62 -23.72
C LYS A 226 -15.20 -8.73 -24.70
N LYS A 227 -16.13 -9.24 -25.50
CA LYS A 227 -15.88 -10.28 -26.54
C LYS A 227 -14.71 -9.93 -27.47
N SER A 228 -14.55 -8.66 -27.82
CA SER A 228 -13.45 -8.19 -28.68
C SER A 228 -12.07 -8.33 -28.03
N HIS A 229 -11.97 -8.23 -26.71
CA HIS A 229 -10.72 -8.46 -25.98
C HIS A 229 -10.47 -9.96 -25.79
N MET A 230 -11.51 -10.74 -25.53
CA MET A 230 -11.40 -12.21 -25.44
C MET A 230 -10.90 -12.83 -26.76
N LYS A 231 -11.42 -12.35 -27.90
CA LYS A 231 -10.93 -12.79 -29.22
C LYS A 231 -9.44 -12.51 -29.43
N LYS A 232 -8.90 -11.44 -28.83
CA LYS A 232 -7.49 -11.07 -28.90
C LYS A 232 -6.60 -11.83 -27.90
N LEU A 233 -7.17 -12.36 -26.83
CA LEU A 233 -6.48 -13.19 -25.84
C LEU A 233 -6.27 -14.64 -26.33
N LEU A 234 -6.89 -15.02 -27.45
CA LEU A 234 -6.80 -16.37 -28.02
C LEU A 234 -7.08 -17.42 -26.93
N GLY A 235 -6.22 -18.43 -26.77
CA GLY A 235 -6.36 -19.51 -25.77
C GLY A 235 -5.86 -19.16 -24.36
N LEU A 236 -5.39 -17.93 -24.10
CA LEU A 236 -4.93 -17.54 -22.76
C LEU A 236 -6.00 -17.70 -21.65
N PRO A 237 -7.30 -17.45 -21.88
CA PRO A 237 -8.33 -17.68 -20.88
C PRO A 237 -8.36 -19.12 -20.39
N GLU A 238 -8.31 -20.09 -21.30
CA GLU A 238 -8.31 -21.52 -21.00
C GLU A 238 -6.99 -21.94 -20.35
N ILE A 239 -5.85 -21.47 -20.88
CA ILE A 239 -4.51 -21.76 -20.34
C ILE A 239 -4.37 -21.27 -18.89
N CYS A 240 -4.86 -20.07 -18.58
CA CYS A 240 -4.74 -19.46 -17.26
C CYS A 240 -5.84 -19.89 -16.27
N LEU A 241 -6.90 -20.55 -16.75
CA LEU A 241 -8.05 -20.94 -15.94
C LEU A 241 -7.69 -21.76 -14.68
N PRO A 242 -6.71 -22.70 -14.71
CA PRO A 242 -6.33 -23.48 -13.54
C PRO A 242 -5.91 -22.65 -12.33
N VAL A 243 -5.51 -21.38 -12.53
CA VAL A 243 -5.12 -20.50 -11.41
C VAL A 243 -6.27 -20.26 -10.41
N LYS A 244 -7.53 -20.44 -10.82
CA LYS A 244 -8.69 -20.34 -9.93
C LYS A 244 -8.67 -21.40 -8.83
N GLU A 245 -8.09 -22.57 -9.09
CA GLU A 245 -7.97 -23.66 -8.10
C GLU A 245 -7.19 -23.21 -6.86
N LEU A 246 -6.26 -22.25 -7.00
CA LEU A 246 -5.54 -21.68 -5.86
C LEU A 246 -6.48 -20.89 -4.94
N ASP A 247 -7.40 -20.10 -5.52
CA ASP A 247 -8.36 -19.33 -4.75
C ASP A 247 -9.40 -20.23 -4.08
N GLU A 248 -9.82 -21.29 -4.76
CA GLU A 248 -10.72 -22.32 -4.21
C GLU A 248 -10.06 -23.04 -3.04
N TYR A 249 -8.79 -23.42 -3.18
CA TYR A 249 -8.03 -24.03 -2.09
C TYR A 249 -7.88 -23.10 -0.88
N LEU A 250 -7.57 -21.81 -1.11
CA LEU A 250 -7.49 -20.81 -0.03
C LEU A 250 -8.85 -20.63 0.69
N GLN A 251 -9.95 -20.68 -0.05
CA GLN A 251 -11.30 -20.65 0.55
C GLN A 251 -11.57 -21.90 1.39
N GLN A 252 -11.15 -23.08 0.95
CA GLN A 252 -11.27 -24.34 1.71
C GLN A 252 -10.50 -24.26 3.03
N ILE A 253 -9.25 -23.78 3.01
CA ILE A 253 -8.45 -23.57 4.23
C ILE A 253 -9.16 -22.61 5.18
N SER A 254 -9.67 -21.49 4.66
CA SER A 254 -10.34 -20.46 5.48
C SER A 254 -11.62 -20.95 6.16
N ASN A 255 -12.29 -21.96 5.60
CA ASN A 255 -13.56 -22.48 6.09
C ASN A 255 -13.39 -23.69 7.02
N ASN A 256 -12.20 -24.28 7.12
CA ASN A 256 -11.94 -25.44 7.96
C ASN A 256 -11.60 -25.03 9.41
N SER A 257 -12.34 -25.60 10.36
CA SER A 257 -12.16 -25.34 11.80
C SER A 257 -11.03 -26.14 12.44
N SER A 258 -10.57 -27.22 11.79
CA SER A 258 -9.46 -28.06 12.23
C SER A 258 -8.48 -28.23 11.06
N VAL A 259 -7.33 -27.55 11.14
CA VAL A 259 -6.33 -27.51 10.07
C VAL A 259 -5.04 -28.12 10.61
N VAL A 260 -4.61 -29.25 10.04
CA VAL A 260 -3.27 -29.79 10.28
C VAL A 260 -2.31 -29.02 9.40
N VAL A 261 -1.48 -28.18 10.03
CA VAL A 261 -0.63 -27.19 9.33
C VAL A 261 0.42 -27.85 8.42
N SER A 262 0.95 -29.02 8.80
CA SER A 262 1.90 -29.79 7.98
C SER A 262 1.27 -30.25 6.67
N ASP A 263 0.08 -30.83 6.76
CA ASP A 263 -0.60 -31.47 5.63
C ASP A 263 -1.13 -30.39 4.69
N THR A 264 -1.72 -29.33 5.25
CA THR A 264 -2.19 -28.17 4.49
C THR A 264 -1.05 -27.46 3.74
N TYR A 265 0.14 -27.44 4.32
CA TYR A 265 1.33 -26.92 3.65
C TYR A 265 1.74 -27.83 2.48
N ALA A 266 1.84 -29.15 2.70
CA ALA A 266 2.21 -30.11 1.68
C ALA A 266 1.23 -30.10 0.49
N ASP A 267 -0.08 -30.17 0.78
CA ASP A 267 -1.15 -30.11 -0.21
C ASP A 267 -1.11 -28.78 -0.99
N GLY A 268 -0.81 -27.68 -0.31
CA GLY A 268 -0.67 -26.38 -0.95
C GLY A 268 0.53 -26.30 -1.90
N ILE A 269 1.65 -26.93 -1.56
CA ILE A 269 2.82 -27.06 -2.44
C ILE A 269 2.49 -27.87 -3.68
N GLU A 270 1.77 -28.98 -3.52
CA GLU A 270 1.33 -29.81 -4.65
C GLU A 270 0.39 -29.02 -5.57
N LYS A 271 -0.59 -28.30 -4.99
CA LYS A 271 -1.54 -27.50 -5.75
C LYS A 271 -0.87 -26.41 -6.57
N ILE A 272 -0.01 -25.60 -5.95
CA ILE A 272 0.67 -24.50 -6.65
C ILE A 272 1.61 -25.05 -7.74
N SER A 273 2.32 -26.15 -7.46
CA SER A 273 3.20 -26.80 -8.44
C SER A 273 2.41 -27.30 -9.66
N SER A 274 1.30 -28.01 -9.42
CA SER A 274 0.45 -28.55 -10.48
C SER A 274 -0.21 -27.43 -11.33
N VAL A 275 -0.65 -26.35 -10.70
CA VAL A 275 -1.22 -25.19 -11.42
C VAL A 275 -0.15 -24.52 -12.28
N LEU A 276 1.03 -24.25 -11.72
CA LEU A 276 2.11 -23.60 -12.46
C LEU A 276 2.65 -24.46 -13.60
N GLU A 277 2.72 -25.77 -13.42
CA GLU A 277 3.11 -26.71 -14.47
C GLU A 277 2.13 -26.67 -15.65
N ARG A 278 0.82 -26.81 -15.39
CA ARG A 278 -0.22 -26.77 -16.43
C ARG A 278 -0.24 -25.45 -17.19
N ILE A 279 -0.15 -24.33 -16.47
CA ILE A 279 -0.04 -23.01 -17.08
C ILE A 279 1.26 -22.89 -17.89
N GLY A 280 2.39 -23.32 -17.34
CA GLY A 280 3.70 -23.27 -17.98
C GLY A 280 3.76 -24.05 -19.29
N ILE A 281 3.20 -25.26 -19.33
CA ILE A 281 3.07 -26.08 -20.56
C ILE A 281 2.21 -25.35 -21.59
N GLY A 282 1.10 -24.75 -21.17
CA GLY A 282 0.21 -24.00 -22.06
C GLY A 282 0.83 -22.70 -22.61
N LEU A 283 1.73 -22.07 -21.86
CA LEU A 283 2.43 -20.84 -22.27
C LEU A 283 3.67 -21.12 -23.14
N ALA A 284 4.30 -22.29 -23.01
CA ALA A 284 5.52 -22.65 -23.73
C ALA A 284 5.49 -22.42 -25.27
N PRO A 285 4.40 -22.68 -26.00
CA PRO A 285 4.34 -22.44 -27.45
C PRO A 285 4.00 -20.98 -27.83
N LEU A 286 3.75 -20.10 -26.86
CA LEU A 286 3.33 -18.71 -27.11
C LEU A 286 4.53 -17.75 -27.18
N ASN A 287 4.31 -16.58 -27.78
CA ASN A 287 5.31 -15.52 -27.80
C ASN A 287 5.39 -14.77 -26.46
N GLU A 288 6.48 -14.01 -26.28
CA GLU A 288 6.78 -13.28 -25.05
C GLU A 288 5.64 -12.34 -24.61
N ASP A 289 5.00 -11.64 -25.55
CA ASP A 289 3.89 -10.72 -25.26
C ASP A 289 2.70 -11.43 -24.61
N MET A 290 2.33 -12.62 -25.12
CA MET A 290 1.20 -13.40 -24.59
C MET A 290 1.56 -14.03 -23.24
N ALA A 291 2.81 -14.46 -23.07
CA ALA A 291 3.32 -14.92 -21.78
C ALA A 291 3.31 -13.79 -20.74
N GLU A 292 3.72 -12.56 -21.10
CA GLU A 292 3.68 -11.41 -20.21
C GLU A 292 2.25 -11.07 -19.76
N ILE A 293 1.29 -11.08 -20.70
CA ILE A 293 -0.14 -10.85 -20.39
C ILE A 293 -0.64 -11.91 -19.40
N ALA A 294 -0.32 -13.18 -19.63
CA ALA A 294 -0.70 -14.29 -18.76
C ALA A 294 -0.10 -14.13 -17.36
N HIS A 295 1.22 -13.94 -17.25
CA HIS A 295 1.92 -13.78 -15.98
C HIS A 295 1.36 -12.62 -15.15
N ARG A 296 1.08 -11.48 -15.79
CA ARG A 296 0.46 -10.33 -15.11
C ARG A 296 -0.99 -10.60 -14.72
N ALA A 297 -1.74 -11.38 -15.49
CA ALA A 297 -3.12 -11.69 -15.16
C ALA A 297 -3.23 -12.63 -13.96
N ILE A 298 -2.36 -13.65 -13.88
CA ILE A 298 -2.40 -14.67 -12.83
C ILE A 298 -1.66 -14.26 -11.53
N ALA A 299 -0.79 -13.24 -11.60
CA ALA A 299 0.07 -12.81 -10.49
C ALA A 299 -0.67 -12.59 -9.16
N GLY A 300 -1.91 -12.07 -9.20
CA GLY A 300 -2.71 -11.84 -7.99
C GLY A 300 -3.14 -13.12 -7.27
N HIS A 301 -3.34 -14.22 -7.99
CA HIS A 301 -3.68 -15.52 -7.41
C HIS A 301 -2.43 -16.17 -6.79
N ILE A 302 -1.31 -16.16 -7.54
CA ILE A 302 -0.05 -16.74 -7.07
C ILE A 302 0.47 -15.98 -5.84
N TYR A 303 0.41 -14.65 -5.85
CA TYR A 303 0.79 -13.83 -4.69
C TYR A 303 0.08 -14.27 -3.40
N ARG A 304 -1.25 -14.49 -3.47
CA ARG A 304 -2.05 -14.90 -2.31
C ARG A 304 -1.69 -16.30 -1.84
N MET A 305 -1.51 -17.23 -2.79
CA MET A 305 -1.11 -18.61 -2.48
C MET A 305 0.28 -18.68 -1.85
N GLU A 306 1.28 -18.03 -2.43
CA GLU A 306 2.64 -17.97 -1.90
C GLU A 306 2.67 -17.32 -0.51
N THR A 307 1.85 -16.28 -0.29
CA THR A 307 1.73 -15.66 1.05
C THR A 307 1.14 -16.64 2.08
N CYS A 308 0.12 -17.42 1.71
CA CYS A 308 -0.45 -18.44 2.58
C CYS A 308 0.57 -19.54 2.90
N LEU A 309 1.27 -20.05 1.89
CA LEU A 309 2.32 -21.06 2.05
C LEU A 309 3.47 -20.56 2.94
N ALA A 310 3.83 -19.28 2.85
CA ALA A 310 4.82 -18.68 3.75
C ALA A 310 4.38 -18.72 5.22
N MET A 311 3.11 -18.43 5.49
CA MET A 311 2.54 -18.48 6.85
C MET A 311 2.52 -19.91 7.38
N LEU A 312 2.05 -20.87 6.56
CA LEU A 312 2.02 -22.29 6.92
C LEU A 312 3.43 -22.85 7.17
N ALA A 313 4.41 -22.54 6.31
CA ALA A 313 5.81 -22.91 6.50
C ALA A 313 6.39 -22.36 7.80
N LYS A 314 6.07 -21.10 8.14
CA LYS A 314 6.49 -20.48 9.40
C LYS A 314 5.87 -21.17 10.62
N LEU A 315 4.59 -21.52 10.56
CA LEU A 315 3.89 -22.25 11.63
C LEU A 315 4.46 -23.67 11.82
N ASN A 316 4.93 -24.31 10.74
CA ASN A 316 5.67 -25.57 10.80
C ASN A 316 7.13 -25.41 11.24
N GLY A 317 7.59 -24.21 11.63
CA GLY A 317 8.97 -23.95 12.03
C GLY A 317 9.98 -23.90 10.87
N ASN A 318 9.53 -24.04 9.62
CA ASN A 318 10.41 -24.00 8.44
C ASN A 318 10.61 -22.58 7.93
N LEU A 319 11.51 -21.85 8.58
CA LEU A 319 11.81 -20.45 8.28
C LEU A 319 12.43 -20.22 6.90
N MET A 320 13.19 -21.20 6.36
CA MET A 320 13.79 -21.08 5.03
C MET A 320 12.71 -21.12 3.94
N SER A 321 11.81 -22.09 4.01
CA SER A 321 10.68 -22.17 3.08
C SER A 321 9.79 -20.94 3.19
N ALA A 322 9.52 -20.45 4.41
CA ALA A 322 8.74 -19.22 4.59
C ALA A 322 9.38 -18.01 3.88
N ARG A 323 10.70 -17.84 3.97
CA ARG A 323 11.43 -16.76 3.27
C ARG A 323 11.35 -16.90 1.76
N LEU A 324 11.51 -18.12 1.24
CA LEU A 324 11.43 -18.40 -0.18
C LEU A 324 10.03 -18.05 -0.74
N HIS A 325 8.98 -18.47 -0.05
CA HIS A 325 7.60 -18.15 -0.42
C HIS A 325 7.32 -16.64 -0.37
N LEU A 326 7.80 -15.93 0.65
CA LEU A 326 7.68 -14.46 0.71
C LEU A 326 8.42 -13.76 -0.44
N SER A 327 9.59 -14.26 -0.83
CA SER A 327 10.34 -13.73 -1.98
C SER A 327 9.58 -13.90 -3.29
N ARG A 328 8.97 -15.08 -3.51
CA ARG A 328 8.13 -15.36 -4.69
C ARG A 328 6.84 -14.53 -4.68
N ALA A 329 6.18 -14.42 -3.53
CA ALA A 329 5.02 -13.54 -3.36
C ALA A 329 5.38 -12.10 -3.74
N LEU A 330 6.52 -11.59 -3.26
CA LEU A 330 7.00 -10.25 -3.60
C LEU A 330 7.21 -10.09 -5.10
N HIS A 331 7.84 -11.06 -5.76
CA HIS A 331 8.02 -11.04 -7.21
C HIS A 331 6.67 -10.90 -7.94
N HIS A 332 5.68 -11.73 -7.60
CA HIS A 332 4.36 -11.65 -8.22
C HIS A 332 3.61 -10.35 -7.89
N ALA A 333 3.79 -9.79 -6.69
CA ALA A 333 3.19 -8.51 -6.32
C ALA A 333 3.65 -7.36 -7.23
N THR A 334 4.86 -7.42 -7.80
CA THR A 334 5.35 -6.41 -8.76
C THR A 334 4.64 -6.44 -10.11
N LEU A 335 3.94 -7.54 -10.43
CA LEU A 335 3.27 -7.77 -11.71
C LEU A 335 1.77 -7.40 -11.68
N ILE A 336 1.23 -7.06 -10.50
CA ILE A 336 -0.19 -6.75 -10.28
C ILE A 336 -0.52 -5.30 -10.63
#